data_AF-A0A3B8KW27-F1
#
_entry.id   AF-A0A3B8KW27-F1
#
_cell.length_a   1.000
_cell.length_b   1.000
_cell.length_c   1.000
_cell.angle_alpha   90.00
_cell.angle_beta   90.00
_cell.angle_gamma   90.00
#
_symmetry.space_group_name_H-M   'P 1'
#
loop_
_entity.id
_entity.type
_entity.pdbx_description
1 polymer ?
#
loop_
_entity_poly.entity_id
_entity_poly.type
_entity_poly.pdbx_seq_one_letter_code
_entity_poly.pdbx_strand_id
1 'polypeptide(L)'
;MHGAIAELIGSTQRDDRIAVWELFGSRFQTMRDWRSYLRVRLADNVSAQLTAPESRWNVSSFHALFIACWIHHPVEKGTYMVNLGGLSVSQRGVVKNAYKKHLSGRRSSHLSSSGRSASKGWDFLNGYDELLVQFEETTGRPYLFLKAEGHNTGLKGIIPHIKSWRHKKKHGVGLIASPALNEFAVRDSRVESRAAENYGKHYKKLVKGLKLRGKKVTVREVVPALFKLTGFPHPNLKMLAMTSSNQELGRALLDYCRAASTVGSGGVRFRADGKITGGMISDLKELAGTLQQDGNKILRRVFCEVRVNPDEVDRSLQTFYVSPG
;
A
#
# COMPACT_ATOMS: atom_id res chain seq x y z
N MET A 1 -10.55 9.65 -4.14
CA MET A 1 -9.12 9.90 -3.91
C MET A 1 -8.28 9.91 -5.20
N HIS A 2 -8.63 9.14 -6.24
CA HIS A 2 -7.89 9.15 -7.51
C HIS A 2 -7.75 10.57 -8.09
N GLY A 3 -6.51 11.06 -8.24
CA GLY A 3 -6.22 12.37 -8.81
C GLY A 3 -6.41 13.58 -7.89
N ALA A 4 -6.94 13.40 -6.67
CA ALA A 4 -7.17 14.49 -5.71
C ALA A 4 -5.88 15.20 -5.26
N ILE A 5 -4.73 14.56 -5.48
CA ILE A 5 -3.44 15.20 -5.23
C ILE A 5 -3.16 16.37 -6.19
N ALA A 6 -3.76 16.36 -7.39
CA ALA A 6 -3.60 17.47 -8.32
C ALA A 6 -4.16 18.77 -7.74
N GLU A 7 -5.27 18.68 -7.00
CA GLU A 7 -5.88 19.80 -6.30
C GLU A 7 -4.96 20.35 -5.23
N LEU A 8 -4.30 19.48 -4.44
CA LEU A 8 -3.32 19.91 -3.43
C LEU A 8 -2.12 20.63 -4.07
N ILE A 9 -1.54 20.04 -5.13
CA ILE A 9 -0.33 20.56 -5.76
C ILE A 9 -0.60 21.85 -6.55
N GLY A 10 -1.77 21.96 -7.19
CA GLY A 10 -2.20 23.14 -7.94
C GLY A 10 -2.89 24.21 -7.08
N SER A 11 -3.03 23.99 -5.77
CA SER A 11 -3.74 24.91 -4.88
C SER A 11 -2.97 26.22 -4.70
N THR A 12 -3.69 27.33 -4.75
CA THR A 12 -3.18 28.66 -4.39
C THR A 12 -3.36 28.96 -2.90
N GLN A 13 -4.07 28.10 -2.16
CA GLN A 13 -4.30 28.28 -0.73
C GLN A 13 -2.99 28.16 0.05
N ARG A 14 -2.81 29.03 1.04
CA ARG A 14 -1.56 29.09 1.82
C ARG A 14 -1.22 27.77 2.50
N ASP A 15 -2.21 27.14 3.14
CA ASP A 15 -2.01 25.92 3.92
C ASP A 15 -1.66 24.72 3.04
N ASP A 16 -2.26 24.65 1.84
CA ASP A 16 -1.92 23.64 0.85
C ASP A 16 -0.49 23.82 0.32
N ARG A 17 -0.06 25.06 0.06
CA ARG A 17 1.33 25.32 -0.37
C ARG A 17 2.35 24.98 0.72
N ILE A 18 2.02 25.27 1.98
CA ILE A 18 2.85 24.85 3.12
C ILE A 18 2.91 23.32 3.18
N ALA A 19 1.77 22.64 3.05
CA ALA A 19 1.74 21.18 3.02
C ALA A 19 2.60 20.63 1.87
N VAL A 20 2.48 21.13 0.63
CA VAL A 20 3.32 20.68 -0.49
C VAL A 20 4.81 20.81 -0.17
N TRP A 21 5.21 21.93 0.44
CA TRP A 21 6.60 22.16 0.84
C TRP A 21 7.10 21.20 1.91
N GLU A 22 6.25 20.89 2.91
CA GLU A 22 6.60 19.98 4.00
C GLU A 22 6.59 18.51 3.55
N LEU A 23 5.69 18.14 2.64
CA LEU A 23 5.46 16.75 2.23
C LEU A 23 6.45 16.26 1.18
N PHE A 24 6.78 17.10 0.20
CA PHE A 24 7.51 16.69 -0.99
C PHE A 24 8.92 17.26 -1.05
N GLY A 25 9.81 16.54 -1.73
CA GLY A 25 11.16 17.03 -1.98
C GLY A 25 11.19 18.23 -2.91
N SER A 26 12.35 18.89 -2.98
CA SER A 26 12.53 20.17 -3.68
C SER A 26 12.15 20.15 -5.16
N ARG A 27 12.22 18.97 -5.79
CA ARG A 27 11.88 18.76 -7.22
C ARG A 27 10.40 18.52 -7.48
N PHE A 28 9.57 18.46 -6.44
CA PHE A 28 8.17 18.08 -6.52
C PHE A 28 7.27 19.12 -5.85
N GLN A 29 7.61 20.40 -6.02
CA GLN A 29 6.91 21.53 -5.40
C GLN A 29 5.80 22.10 -6.26
N THR A 30 5.81 21.84 -7.58
CA THR A 30 4.81 22.38 -8.50
C THR A 30 4.26 21.30 -9.43
N MET A 31 3.05 21.51 -9.94
CA MET A 31 2.44 20.62 -10.93
C MET A 31 3.35 20.43 -12.17
N ARG A 32 4.04 21.50 -12.60
CA ARG A 32 4.98 21.45 -13.71
C ARG A 32 6.13 20.49 -13.44
N ASP A 33 6.70 20.52 -12.25
CA ASP A 33 7.87 19.71 -11.93
C ASP A 33 7.52 18.22 -11.84
N TRP A 34 6.37 17.89 -11.24
CA TRP A 34 5.84 16.52 -11.24
C TRP A 34 5.64 15.98 -12.65
N ARG A 35 4.96 16.76 -13.51
CA ARG A 35 4.68 16.36 -14.90
C ARG A 35 5.95 16.21 -15.71
N SER A 36 6.89 17.14 -15.56
CA SER A 36 8.19 17.10 -16.24
C SER A 36 8.97 15.85 -15.83
N TYR A 37 9.02 15.56 -14.52
CA TYR A 37 9.66 14.35 -14.03
C TYR A 37 9.05 13.07 -14.62
N LEU A 38 7.72 12.93 -14.59
CA LEU A 38 7.04 11.73 -15.10
C LEU A 38 7.23 11.57 -16.61
N ARG A 39 7.10 12.64 -17.40
CA ARG A 39 7.30 12.60 -18.86
C ARG A 39 8.71 12.19 -19.25
N VAL A 40 9.72 12.61 -18.48
CA VAL A 40 11.13 12.27 -18.77
C VAL A 40 11.49 10.87 -18.31
N ARG A 41 10.88 10.38 -17.22
CA ARG A 41 11.31 9.15 -16.53
C ARG A 41 10.46 7.92 -16.82
N LEU A 42 9.22 8.10 -17.30
CA LEU A 42 8.41 7.03 -17.87
C LEU A 42 8.59 6.97 -19.39
N ALA A 43 8.40 5.79 -19.97
CA ALA A 43 8.08 5.64 -21.38
C ALA A 43 6.60 6.01 -21.58
N ASP A 44 6.28 7.30 -21.47
CA ASP A 44 4.94 7.90 -21.54
C ASP A 44 4.02 7.61 -20.34
N ASN A 45 3.82 6.33 -20.00
CA ASN A 45 2.94 5.90 -18.91
C ASN A 45 3.44 4.60 -18.24
N VAL A 46 2.68 4.06 -17.28
CA VAL A 46 3.07 2.87 -16.52
C VAL A 46 3.04 1.62 -17.41
N SER A 47 1.98 1.40 -18.17
CA SER A 47 1.89 0.23 -19.06
C SER A 47 3.02 0.20 -20.07
N ALA A 48 3.28 1.32 -20.73
CA ALA A 48 4.34 1.45 -21.73
C ALA A 48 5.74 1.30 -21.11
N GLN A 49 5.99 1.85 -19.92
CA GLN A 49 7.24 1.61 -19.18
C GLN A 49 7.43 0.12 -18.86
N LEU A 50 6.38 -0.60 -18.44
CA LEU A 50 6.46 -2.02 -18.12
C LEU A 50 6.73 -2.92 -19.34
N THR A 51 6.40 -2.45 -20.54
CA THR A 51 6.71 -3.12 -21.81
C THR A 51 7.97 -2.59 -22.50
N ALA A 52 8.60 -1.54 -21.95
CA ALA A 52 9.74 -0.89 -22.57
C ALA A 52 10.99 -1.79 -22.56
N PRO A 53 11.88 -1.65 -23.57
CA PRO A 53 13.14 -2.39 -23.60
C PRO A 53 14.04 -2.01 -22.41
N GLU A 54 14.97 -2.88 -22.05
CA GLU A 54 15.85 -2.71 -20.87
C GLU A 54 16.61 -1.37 -20.88
N SER A 55 16.99 -0.85 -22.05
CA SER A 55 17.69 0.43 -22.21
C SER A 55 16.89 1.66 -21.74
N ARG A 56 15.56 1.53 -21.62
CA ARG A 56 14.68 2.59 -21.10
C ARG A 56 14.52 2.55 -19.59
N TRP A 57 15.17 1.60 -18.92
CA TRP A 57 15.14 1.48 -17.47
C TRP A 57 16.36 2.12 -16.81
N ASN A 58 16.13 2.75 -15.68
CA ASN A 58 17.14 3.22 -14.74
C ASN A 58 16.49 3.35 -13.36
N VAL A 59 17.26 3.80 -12.36
CA VAL A 59 16.76 4.00 -10.99
C VAL A 59 15.55 4.95 -10.96
N SER A 60 15.61 6.04 -11.71
CA SER A 60 14.55 7.06 -11.76
C SER A 60 13.27 6.58 -12.45
N SER A 61 13.35 5.58 -13.34
CA SER A 61 12.15 4.90 -13.88
C SER A 61 11.37 4.19 -12.76
N PHE A 62 12.05 3.56 -11.80
CA PHE A 62 11.37 2.95 -10.64
C PHE A 62 10.75 4.00 -9.72
N HIS A 63 11.42 5.15 -9.53
CA HIS A 63 10.83 6.28 -8.80
C HIS A 63 9.57 6.78 -9.50
N ALA A 64 9.61 6.95 -10.82
CA ALA A 64 8.48 7.42 -11.58
C ALA A 64 7.30 6.45 -11.54
N LEU A 65 7.55 5.13 -11.55
CA LEU A 65 6.51 4.12 -11.31
C LEU A 65 5.86 4.28 -9.92
N PHE A 66 6.66 4.49 -8.88
CA PHE A 66 6.13 4.72 -7.54
C PHE A 66 5.27 6.00 -7.49
N ILE A 67 5.78 7.11 -8.04
CA ILE A 67 5.08 8.40 -8.06
C ILE A 67 3.76 8.28 -8.82
N ALA A 68 3.74 7.58 -9.96
CA ALA A 68 2.52 7.31 -10.71
C ALA A 68 1.48 6.53 -9.87
N CYS A 69 1.92 5.49 -9.15
CA CYS A 69 1.06 4.76 -8.23
C CYS A 69 0.57 5.65 -7.08
N TRP A 70 1.41 6.56 -6.60
CA TRP A 70 1.06 7.51 -5.54
C TRP A 70 0.06 8.57 -6.00
N ILE A 71 0.15 9.05 -7.24
CA ILE A 71 -0.89 9.91 -7.85
C ILE A 71 -2.22 9.17 -7.96
N HIS A 72 -2.17 7.91 -8.40
CA HIS A 72 -3.37 7.09 -8.49
C HIS A 72 -4.02 6.90 -7.12
N HIS A 73 -3.23 6.63 -6.08
CA HIS A 73 -3.73 6.40 -4.74
C HIS A 73 -2.73 6.89 -3.69
N PRO A 74 -2.84 8.16 -3.25
CA PRO A 74 -1.91 8.74 -2.29
C PRO A 74 -2.08 8.09 -0.92
N VAL A 75 -1.01 7.53 -0.36
CA VAL A 75 -1.03 6.94 0.99
C VAL A 75 0.20 7.37 1.78
N GLU A 76 0.04 7.59 3.10
CA GLU A 76 1.11 8.06 4.00
C GLU A 76 2.35 7.14 3.93
N LYS A 77 2.14 5.82 3.87
CA LYS A 77 3.20 4.82 3.77
C LYS A 77 3.12 4.04 2.46
N GLY A 78 3.31 4.78 1.37
CA GLY A 78 3.27 4.32 -0.02
C GLY A 78 3.81 2.91 -0.20
N THR A 79 2.91 1.94 -0.36
CA THR A 79 3.24 0.55 -0.64
C THR A 79 2.33 0.03 -1.73
N TYR A 80 2.89 -0.23 -2.90
CA TYR A 80 2.17 -0.58 -4.10
C TYR A 80 2.61 -1.94 -4.63
N MET A 81 1.65 -2.72 -5.14
CA MET A 81 1.89 -3.96 -5.87
C MET A 81 1.37 -3.79 -7.29
N VAL A 82 2.26 -3.45 -8.22
CA VAL A 82 1.92 -3.30 -9.63
C VAL A 82 1.76 -4.68 -10.25
N ASN A 83 0.59 -4.97 -10.79
CA ASN A 83 0.27 -6.26 -11.39
C ASN A 83 1.06 -6.48 -12.69
N LEU A 84 1.88 -7.54 -12.73
CA LEU A 84 2.64 -7.94 -13.91
C LEU A 84 2.00 -9.12 -14.67
N GLY A 85 0.81 -9.55 -14.24
CA GLY A 85 0.11 -10.71 -14.80
C GLY A 85 -0.30 -10.54 -16.26
N GLY A 86 -0.51 -9.30 -16.71
CA GLY A 86 -0.84 -8.98 -18.11
C GLY A 86 0.37 -8.96 -19.05
N LEU A 87 1.60 -9.05 -18.52
CA LEU A 87 2.82 -9.06 -19.33
C LEU A 87 3.15 -10.48 -19.82
N SER A 88 3.81 -10.60 -20.97
CA SER A 88 4.39 -11.88 -21.41
C SER A 88 5.55 -12.30 -20.50
N VAL A 89 5.98 -13.57 -20.60
CA VAL A 89 7.16 -14.07 -19.86
C VAL A 89 8.42 -13.26 -20.21
N SER A 90 8.61 -12.93 -21.49
CA SER A 90 9.76 -12.15 -21.96
C SER A 90 9.74 -10.73 -21.41
N GLN A 91 8.58 -10.05 -21.43
CA GLN A 91 8.41 -8.72 -20.86
C GLN A 91 8.69 -8.70 -19.35
N ARG A 92 8.17 -9.69 -18.60
CA ARG A 92 8.52 -9.84 -17.17
C ARG A 92 10.02 -10.07 -16.97
N GLY A 93 10.66 -10.79 -17.88
CA GLY A 93 12.12 -10.98 -17.91
C GLY A 93 12.87 -9.66 -18.01
N VAL A 94 12.44 -8.75 -18.89
CA VAL A 94 13.03 -7.40 -19.04
C VAL A 94 12.92 -6.59 -17.75
N VAL A 95 11.73 -6.52 -17.14
CA VAL A 95 11.54 -5.77 -15.87
C VAL A 95 12.42 -6.38 -14.77
N LYS A 96 12.51 -7.71 -14.69
CA LYS A 96 13.34 -8.41 -13.70
C LYS A 96 14.83 -8.18 -13.91
N ASN A 97 15.29 -8.10 -15.16
CA ASN A 97 16.68 -7.78 -15.50
C ASN A 97 17.01 -6.33 -15.15
N ALA A 98 16.14 -5.38 -15.53
CA ALA A 98 16.28 -3.98 -15.15
C ALA A 98 16.35 -3.79 -13.62
N TYR A 99 15.46 -4.44 -12.87
CA TYR A 99 15.48 -4.49 -11.40
C TYR A 99 16.83 -4.98 -10.86
N LYS A 100 17.40 -6.03 -11.46
CA LYS A 100 18.69 -6.58 -11.02
C LYS A 100 19.89 -5.71 -11.42
N LYS A 101 19.83 -5.05 -12.57
CA LYS A 101 20.92 -4.29 -13.15
C LYS A 101 21.08 -2.92 -12.52
N HIS A 102 19.96 -2.22 -12.32
CA HIS A 102 19.98 -0.80 -11.93
C HIS A 102 19.87 -0.57 -10.43
N LEU A 103 19.34 -1.53 -9.67
CA LEU A 103 19.09 -1.38 -8.24
C LEU A 103 20.07 -2.22 -7.41
N SER A 104 20.50 -1.71 -6.27
CA SER A 104 21.43 -2.43 -5.39
C SER A 104 20.72 -3.45 -4.51
N GLY A 105 21.32 -4.61 -4.27
CA GLY A 105 20.76 -5.65 -3.40
C GLY A 105 20.55 -5.18 -1.96
N ARG A 106 19.40 -5.49 -1.36
CA ARG A 106 19.15 -5.26 0.07
C ARG A 106 18.31 -6.36 0.71
N ARG A 107 18.58 -6.62 2.00
CA ARG A 107 17.66 -7.40 2.83
C ARG A 107 16.42 -6.58 3.11
N SER A 108 15.27 -7.25 3.12
CA SER A 108 13.99 -6.65 3.49
C SER A 108 13.42 -7.42 4.66
N SER A 109 12.71 -6.76 5.57
CA SER A 109 11.89 -7.46 6.56
C SER A 109 10.49 -7.77 6.01
N HIS A 110 10.17 -7.22 4.84
CA HIS A 110 8.88 -7.29 4.16
C HIS A 110 8.80 -8.49 3.21
N LEU A 111 7.62 -9.12 3.15
CA LEU A 111 7.28 -10.26 2.27
C LEU A 111 8.41 -11.29 2.07
N SER A 112 9.01 -11.36 0.86
CA SER A 112 10.06 -12.32 0.46
C SER A 112 11.40 -12.15 1.17
N SER A 113 11.52 -11.15 2.05
CA SER A 113 12.72 -10.83 2.83
C SER A 113 13.98 -10.46 2.01
N SER A 114 13.82 -10.33 0.70
CA SER A 114 14.85 -9.88 -0.23
C SER A 114 14.29 -8.81 -1.16
N GLY A 115 15.05 -7.76 -1.40
CA GLY A 115 14.63 -6.66 -2.26
C GLY A 115 15.82 -5.94 -2.86
N ARG A 116 15.54 -4.83 -3.53
CA ARG A 116 16.57 -3.92 -4.02
C ARG A 116 16.25 -2.48 -3.71
N SER A 117 17.30 -1.71 -3.50
CA SER A 117 17.26 -0.30 -3.18
C SER A 117 17.29 0.53 -4.46
N ALA A 118 16.34 1.44 -4.57
CA ALA A 118 16.35 2.59 -5.47
C ALA A 118 16.55 3.87 -4.65
N SER A 119 17.56 3.95 -3.78
CA SER A 119 17.82 5.16 -2.97
C SER A 119 18.51 6.29 -3.74
N LYS A 120 19.30 5.96 -4.79
CA LYS A 120 20.09 6.95 -5.52
C LYS A 120 19.19 7.99 -6.19
N GLY A 121 19.27 9.23 -5.72
CA GLY A 121 18.51 10.36 -6.25
C GLY A 121 17.03 10.36 -5.85
N TRP A 122 16.65 9.59 -4.82
CA TRP A 122 15.32 9.66 -4.23
C TRP A 122 15.14 11.02 -3.53
N ASP A 123 14.14 11.78 -3.96
CA ASP A 123 13.81 13.12 -3.45
C ASP A 123 12.30 13.37 -3.60
N PHE A 124 11.47 12.32 -3.45
CA PHE A 124 10.04 12.46 -3.70
C PHE A 124 9.27 12.89 -2.46
N LEU A 125 9.34 12.11 -1.37
CA LEU A 125 8.68 12.40 -0.09
C LEU A 125 9.72 12.78 0.95
N ASN A 126 9.53 13.92 1.61
CA ASN A 126 10.39 14.34 2.72
C ASN A 126 10.31 13.33 3.87
N GLY A 127 11.45 13.03 4.48
CA GLY A 127 11.57 12.02 5.53
C GLY A 127 11.71 10.57 5.02
N TYR A 128 11.60 10.35 3.71
CA TYR A 128 11.89 9.07 3.07
C TYR A 128 13.21 9.13 2.30
N ASP A 129 14.09 8.16 2.53
CA ASP A 129 15.45 8.13 1.95
C ASP A 129 15.59 7.09 0.84
N GLU A 130 14.57 6.27 0.65
CA GLU A 130 14.70 5.10 -0.20
C GLU A 130 13.35 4.63 -0.77
N LEU A 131 13.40 4.17 -2.02
CA LEU A 131 12.39 3.27 -2.58
C LEU A 131 12.89 1.81 -2.53
N LEU A 132 12.21 0.96 -1.76
CA LEU A 132 12.33 -0.48 -1.81
C LEU A 132 11.57 -1.02 -3.03
N VAL A 133 12.24 -1.86 -3.82
CA VAL A 133 11.62 -2.59 -4.92
C VAL A 133 11.75 -4.09 -4.65
N GLN A 134 10.70 -4.87 -4.88
CA GLN A 134 10.74 -6.34 -4.78
C GLN A 134 9.95 -6.97 -5.93
N PHE A 135 10.37 -8.17 -6.35
CA PHE A 135 9.55 -9.02 -7.21
C PHE A 135 8.83 -10.03 -6.32
N GLU A 136 7.51 -9.98 -6.33
CA GLU A 136 6.68 -10.80 -5.45
C GLU A 136 5.72 -11.65 -6.27
N GLU A 137 5.48 -12.88 -5.82
CA GLU A 137 4.40 -13.71 -6.32
C GLU A 137 3.38 -13.90 -5.21
N THR A 138 2.11 -13.65 -5.52
CA THR A 138 1.00 -13.92 -4.59
C THR A 138 -0.09 -14.68 -5.32
N THR A 139 -0.39 -15.88 -4.84
CA THR A 139 -1.41 -16.77 -5.43
C THR A 139 -1.23 -16.99 -6.93
N GLY A 140 0.01 -17.28 -7.36
CA GLY A 140 0.36 -17.52 -8.76
C GLY A 140 0.41 -16.26 -9.64
N ARG A 141 0.21 -15.06 -9.09
CA ARG A 141 0.27 -13.79 -9.84
C ARG A 141 1.56 -13.02 -9.51
N PRO A 142 2.33 -12.59 -10.53
CA PRO A 142 3.53 -11.80 -10.35
C PRO A 142 3.22 -10.31 -10.15
N TYR A 143 3.96 -9.68 -9.25
CA TYR A 143 3.85 -8.27 -8.90
C TYR A 143 5.23 -7.61 -8.80
N LEU A 144 5.30 -6.34 -9.21
CA LEU A 144 6.38 -5.43 -8.84
C LEU A 144 5.94 -4.66 -7.59
N PHE A 145 6.57 -4.96 -6.48
CA PHE A 145 6.32 -4.31 -5.20
C PHE A 145 7.20 -3.07 -5.07
N LEU A 146 6.61 -1.94 -4.69
CA LEU A 146 7.25 -0.64 -4.55
C LEU A 146 6.89 -0.03 -3.19
N LYS A 147 7.88 0.37 -2.39
CA LYS A 147 7.64 0.89 -1.05
C LYS A 147 8.62 1.99 -0.65
N ALA A 148 8.11 3.13 -0.20
CA ALA A 148 8.95 4.16 0.38
C ALA A 148 9.40 3.77 1.81
N GLU A 149 10.69 3.89 2.10
CA GLU A 149 11.29 3.58 3.40
C GLU A 149 12.09 4.80 3.92
N GLY A 150 11.91 5.11 5.20
CA GLY A 150 12.56 6.24 5.89
C GLY A 150 14.00 5.97 6.34
N HIS A 151 14.66 4.97 5.77
CA HIS A 151 16.05 4.63 6.08
C HIS A 151 16.59 3.69 5.01
N ASN A 152 17.82 3.95 4.57
CA ASN A 152 18.58 3.06 3.69
C ASN A 152 19.23 1.90 4.48
N THR A 153 19.81 0.91 3.80
CA THR A 153 20.49 -0.25 4.42
C THR A 153 22.01 -0.11 4.51
N GLY A 154 22.59 1.10 4.43
CA GLY A 154 24.03 1.30 4.62
C GLY A 154 24.47 1.04 6.08
N LEU A 155 25.78 1.15 6.38
CA LEU A 155 26.29 1.11 7.77
C LEU A 155 25.59 2.14 8.68
N LYS A 156 25.16 3.29 8.13
CA LYS A 156 24.33 4.31 8.80
C LYS A 156 22.83 3.95 8.90
N GLY A 157 22.40 2.86 8.29
CA GLY A 157 21.01 2.40 8.15
C GLY A 157 20.60 1.20 9.01
N ILE A 158 21.57 0.38 9.42
CA ILE A 158 21.37 -0.75 10.36
C ILE A 158 20.88 -0.25 11.72
N ILE A 159 21.45 0.86 12.21
CA ILE A 159 21.07 1.48 13.50
C ILE A 159 19.61 1.98 13.47
N PRO A 160 19.16 2.74 12.45
CA PRO A 160 17.75 3.07 12.24
C PRO A 160 16.81 1.85 12.15
N HIS A 161 17.21 0.78 11.45
CA HIS A 161 16.41 -0.46 11.38
C HIS A 161 16.20 -1.09 12.76
N ILE A 162 17.25 -1.18 13.58
CA ILE A 162 17.18 -1.73 14.94
C ILE A 162 16.37 -0.81 15.86
N LYS A 163 16.54 0.52 15.75
CA LYS A 163 15.77 1.51 16.50
C LYS A 163 14.27 1.45 16.14
N SER A 164 13.95 1.35 14.85
CA SER A 164 12.58 1.18 14.35
C SER A 164 11.98 -0.14 14.82
N TRP A 165 12.74 -1.24 14.80
CA TRP A 165 12.30 -2.53 15.32
C TRP A 165 12.05 -2.51 16.83
N ARG A 166 12.95 -1.90 17.62
CA ARG A 166 12.78 -1.72 19.07
C ARG A 166 11.59 -0.83 19.40
N HIS A 167 11.44 0.29 18.71
CA HIS A 167 10.28 1.19 18.84
C HIS A 167 8.98 0.44 18.55
N LYS A 168 8.91 -0.28 17.44
CA LYS A 168 7.77 -1.11 17.07
C LYS A 168 7.45 -2.20 18.08
N LYS A 169 8.48 -2.81 18.68
CA LYS A 169 8.31 -3.80 19.77
C LYS A 169 7.71 -3.15 21.03
N LYS A 170 8.13 -1.93 21.37
CA LYS A 170 7.68 -1.20 22.57
C LYS A 170 6.31 -0.53 22.41
N HIS A 171 6.10 0.18 21.31
CA HIS A 171 4.93 1.04 21.09
C HIS A 171 3.88 0.40 20.18
N GLY A 172 4.15 -0.77 19.60
CA GLY A 172 3.24 -1.45 18.67
C GLY A 172 3.16 -0.80 17.29
N VAL A 173 3.63 0.43 17.12
CA VAL A 173 3.68 1.18 15.86
C VAL A 173 5.12 1.36 15.38
N GLY A 174 5.33 1.24 14.07
CA GLY A 174 6.64 1.55 13.46
C GLY A 174 6.88 3.07 13.48
N LEU A 175 8.15 3.48 13.52
CA LEU A 175 8.53 4.90 13.45
C LEU A 175 7.88 5.57 12.24
N ILE A 176 7.42 6.80 12.45
CA ILE A 176 6.91 7.69 11.40
C ILE A 176 8.13 8.25 10.67
N ALA A 177 8.19 8.05 9.35
CA ALA A 177 9.28 8.56 8.52
C ALA A 177 9.12 10.07 8.25
N SER A 178 7.88 10.51 8.03
CA SER A 178 7.53 11.90 7.79
C SER A 178 6.39 12.33 8.73
N PRO A 179 6.69 13.07 9.81
CA PRO A 179 5.67 13.60 10.71
C PRO A 179 4.63 14.47 9.99
N ALA A 180 5.08 15.32 9.06
CA ALA A 180 4.20 16.18 8.26
C ALA A 180 3.23 15.37 7.41
N LEU A 181 3.69 14.29 6.76
CA LEU A 181 2.81 13.42 5.97
C LEU A 181 1.81 12.66 6.83
N ASN A 182 2.21 12.22 8.02
CA ASN A 182 1.30 11.58 8.96
C ASN A 182 0.23 12.56 9.45
N GLU A 183 0.62 13.77 9.85
CA GLU A 183 -0.33 14.80 10.29
C GLU A 183 -1.28 15.21 9.15
N PHE A 184 -0.75 15.44 7.96
CA PHE A 184 -1.55 15.78 6.78
C PHE A 184 -2.57 14.67 6.47
N ALA A 185 -2.15 13.41 6.46
CA ALA A 185 -3.05 12.31 6.14
C ALA A 185 -4.12 12.05 7.22
N VAL A 186 -3.89 12.49 8.47
CA VAL A 186 -4.90 12.45 9.53
C VAL A 186 -5.96 13.54 9.35
N ARG A 187 -5.55 14.74 8.95
CA ARG A 187 -6.45 15.91 8.83
C ARG A 187 -7.13 16.01 7.47
N ASP A 188 -6.55 15.42 6.42
CA ASP A 188 -6.95 15.63 5.04
C ASP A 188 -7.18 14.31 4.29
N SER A 189 -8.37 14.17 3.71
CA SER A 189 -8.78 12.95 2.98
C SER A 189 -8.10 12.74 1.62
N ARG A 190 -7.32 13.71 1.12
CA ARG A 190 -6.60 13.60 -0.15
C ARG A 190 -5.43 12.61 -0.09
N VAL A 191 -4.92 12.33 1.11
CA VAL A 191 -3.93 11.28 1.38
C VAL A 191 -4.52 10.28 2.35
N GLU A 192 -4.56 9.01 1.97
CA GLU A 192 -5.00 7.97 2.91
C GLU A 192 -4.00 7.88 4.05
N SER A 193 -4.47 8.16 5.28
CA SER A 193 -3.72 7.93 6.49
C SER A 193 -3.19 6.50 6.53
N ARG A 194 -2.09 6.30 7.26
CA ARG A 194 -1.55 4.95 7.45
C ARG A 194 -2.61 4.01 8.01
N ALA A 195 -3.17 3.17 7.14
CA ALA A 195 -3.75 1.90 7.55
C ALA A 195 -2.61 1.11 8.20
N ALA A 196 -2.71 0.88 9.52
CA ALA A 196 -1.62 0.43 10.38
C ALA A 196 -0.68 -0.56 9.67
N GLU A 197 0.44 -0.01 9.20
CA GLU A 197 1.31 -0.69 8.23
C GLU A 197 2.17 -1.80 8.88
N ASN A 198 1.91 -2.04 10.16
CA ASN A 198 1.76 -3.38 10.69
C ASN A 198 0.52 -3.30 11.55
N TYR A 199 -0.47 -4.15 11.27
CA TYR A 199 -1.70 -4.36 12.02
C TYR A 199 -1.84 -3.50 13.29
N GLY A 200 -3.00 -2.88 13.48
CA GLY A 200 -3.46 -2.62 14.84
C GLY A 200 -3.13 -3.85 15.69
N LYS A 201 -2.54 -3.65 16.87
CA LYS A 201 -2.12 -4.76 17.76
C LYS A 201 -3.24 -5.79 17.91
N HIS A 202 -4.49 -5.33 17.76
CA HIS A 202 -5.72 -6.09 17.75
C HIS A 202 -5.89 -6.95 16.49
N TYR A 203 -5.78 -6.43 15.27
CA TYR A 203 -5.86 -7.24 14.05
C TYR A 203 -4.78 -8.32 13.99
N LYS A 204 -3.54 -8.05 14.44
CA LYS A 204 -2.51 -9.12 14.51
C LYS A 204 -2.91 -10.23 15.47
N LYS A 205 -3.48 -9.86 16.61
CA LYS A 205 -4.04 -10.83 17.57
C LYS A 205 -5.22 -11.58 16.96
N LEU A 206 -6.05 -10.91 16.15
CA LEU A 206 -7.16 -11.53 15.43
C LEU A 206 -6.62 -12.60 14.47
N VAL A 207 -5.74 -12.25 13.53
CA VAL A 207 -5.15 -13.21 12.57
C VAL A 207 -4.52 -14.41 13.29
N LYS A 208 -3.80 -14.17 14.39
CA LYS A 208 -3.24 -15.24 15.23
C LYS A 208 -4.34 -16.10 15.87
N GLY A 209 -5.41 -15.50 16.39
CA GLY A 209 -6.57 -16.17 16.95
C GLY A 209 -7.33 -17.00 15.90
N LEU A 210 -7.37 -16.52 14.66
CA LEU A 210 -7.90 -17.26 13.51
C LEU A 210 -7.00 -18.41 13.04
N LYS A 211 -5.84 -18.62 13.69
CA LYS A 211 -4.83 -19.62 13.35
C LYS A 211 -4.28 -19.49 11.92
N LEU A 212 -4.43 -18.31 11.32
CA LEU A 212 -3.84 -17.99 10.02
C LEU A 212 -2.36 -17.65 10.20
N ARG A 213 -1.50 -18.18 9.33
CA ARG A 213 -0.05 -18.03 9.39
C ARG A 213 0.50 -17.48 8.07
N GLY A 214 1.53 -16.66 8.16
CA GLY A 214 2.25 -16.11 7.00
C GLY A 214 2.09 -14.60 6.84
N LYS A 215 3.06 -13.98 6.17
CA LYS A 215 3.07 -12.53 5.87
C LYS A 215 2.12 -12.14 4.73
N LYS A 216 1.59 -13.12 4.00
CA LYS A 216 0.77 -12.95 2.79
C LYS A 216 -0.71 -13.32 2.97
N VAL A 217 -1.16 -13.48 4.22
CA VAL A 217 -2.58 -13.72 4.48
C VAL A 217 -3.38 -12.54 3.91
N THR A 218 -4.51 -12.82 3.28
CA THR A 218 -5.35 -11.82 2.64
C THR A 218 -6.62 -11.59 3.43
N VAL A 219 -7.27 -10.46 3.21
CA VAL A 219 -8.59 -10.19 3.81
C VAL A 219 -9.61 -11.28 3.43
N ARG A 220 -9.49 -11.82 2.22
CA ARG A 220 -10.31 -12.93 1.70
C ARG A 220 -10.02 -14.28 2.36
N GLU A 221 -8.89 -14.44 3.05
CA GLU A 221 -8.62 -15.58 3.94
C GLU A 221 -9.08 -15.29 5.37
N VAL A 222 -8.94 -14.04 5.82
CA VAL A 222 -9.35 -13.61 7.16
C VAL A 222 -10.87 -13.66 7.35
N VAL A 223 -11.64 -13.11 6.42
CA VAL A 223 -13.11 -12.98 6.57
C VAL A 223 -13.79 -14.35 6.67
N PRO A 224 -13.54 -15.35 5.80
CA PRO A 224 -14.14 -16.66 5.96
C PRO A 224 -13.70 -17.39 7.23
N ALA A 225 -12.42 -17.26 7.61
CA ALA A 225 -11.90 -17.84 8.85
C ALA A 225 -12.58 -17.22 10.08
N LEU A 226 -12.79 -15.90 10.07
CA LEU A 226 -13.49 -15.15 11.10
C LEU A 226 -14.91 -15.69 11.30
N PHE A 227 -15.71 -15.73 10.24
CA PHE A 227 -17.09 -16.18 10.28
C PHE A 227 -17.19 -17.64 10.74
N LYS A 228 -16.33 -18.51 10.20
CA LYS A 228 -16.27 -19.92 10.59
C LYS A 228 -15.93 -20.09 12.07
N LEU A 229 -14.93 -19.36 12.56
CA LEU A 229 -14.42 -19.53 13.92
C LEU A 229 -15.35 -18.90 14.97
N THR A 230 -16.10 -17.86 14.63
CA THR A 230 -17.13 -17.29 15.52
C THR A 230 -18.50 -17.92 15.37
N GLY A 231 -18.70 -18.75 14.34
CA GLY A 231 -20.01 -19.33 14.05
C GLY A 231 -21.03 -18.33 13.54
N PHE A 232 -20.57 -17.21 12.97
CA PHE A 232 -21.48 -16.21 12.42
C PHE A 232 -22.04 -16.72 11.09
N PRO A 233 -23.37 -16.79 10.91
CA PRO A 233 -23.96 -17.34 9.70
C PRO A 233 -23.67 -16.45 8.50
N HIS A 234 -23.26 -17.05 7.39
CA HIS A 234 -23.19 -16.40 6.10
C HIS A 234 -23.53 -17.42 5.01
N PRO A 235 -24.43 -17.09 4.07
CA PRO A 235 -25.05 -18.07 3.16
C PRO A 235 -24.03 -18.80 2.29
N ASN A 236 -22.92 -18.15 1.93
CA ASN A 236 -21.88 -18.80 1.13
C ASN A 236 -20.47 -18.24 1.41
N LEU A 237 -19.78 -18.81 2.41
CA LEU A 237 -18.40 -18.39 2.76
C LEU A 237 -17.38 -18.65 1.64
N LYS A 238 -17.60 -19.69 0.81
CA LYS A 238 -16.71 -20.03 -0.30
C LYS A 238 -16.79 -18.97 -1.40
N MET A 239 -18.01 -18.55 -1.75
CA MET A 239 -18.26 -17.46 -2.71
C MET A 239 -17.68 -16.15 -2.20
N LEU A 240 -17.91 -15.83 -0.91
CA LEU A 240 -17.35 -14.63 -0.26
C LEU A 240 -15.82 -14.56 -0.37
N ALA A 241 -15.14 -15.69 -0.18
CA ALA A 241 -13.69 -15.79 -0.29
C ALA A 241 -13.19 -15.64 -1.74
N MET A 242 -13.86 -16.29 -2.69
CA MET A 242 -13.32 -16.55 -4.03
C MET A 242 -13.77 -15.54 -5.09
N THR A 243 -15.05 -15.15 -5.08
CA THR A 243 -15.68 -14.49 -6.22
C THR A 243 -16.45 -13.21 -5.87
N SER A 244 -16.79 -12.99 -4.59
CA SER A 244 -17.46 -11.75 -4.19
C SER A 244 -16.60 -10.54 -4.49
N SER A 245 -17.22 -9.42 -4.86
CA SER A 245 -16.52 -8.15 -5.01
C SER A 245 -15.98 -7.64 -3.67
N ASN A 246 -15.06 -6.69 -3.70
CA ASN A 246 -14.58 -6.07 -2.46
C ASN A 246 -15.71 -5.31 -1.76
N GLN A 247 -16.62 -4.67 -2.49
CA GLN A 247 -17.78 -4.02 -1.89
C GLN A 247 -18.68 -5.01 -1.12
N GLU A 248 -18.95 -6.17 -1.70
CA GLU A 248 -19.72 -7.24 -1.03
C GLU A 248 -18.98 -7.78 0.19
N LEU A 249 -17.67 -8.02 0.06
CA LEU A 249 -16.81 -8.48 1.16
C LEU A 249 -16.79 -7.46 2.32
N GLY A 250 -16.74 -6.17 1.99
CA GLY A 250 -16.79 -5.06 2.95
C GLY A 250 -18.15 -4.97 3.64
N ARG A 251 -19.27 -5.10 2.91
CA ARG A 251 -20.61 -5.15 3.51
C ARG A 251 -20.75 -6.31 4.48
N ALA A 252 -20.38 -7.52 4.06
CA ALA A 252 -20.42 -8.70 4.93
C ALA A 252 -19.58 -8.49 6.20
N LEU A 253 -18.40 -7.90 6.07
CA LEU A 253 -17.53 -7.61 7.21
C LEU A 253 -18.12 -6.54 8.15
N LEU A 254 -18.79 -5.51 7.63
CA LEU A 254 -19.52 -4.52 8.45
C LEU A 254 -20.70 -5.17 9.18
N ASP A 255 -21.45 -6.03 8.53
CA ASP A 255 -22.59 -6.71 9.16
C ASP A 255 -22.12 -7.62 10.29
N TYR A 256 -21.02 -8.35 10.07
CA TYR A 256 -20.32 -9.05 11.15
C TYR A 256 -19.94 -8.10 12.29
N CYS A 257 -19.33 -6.95 11.98
CA CYS A 257 -18.89 -6.01 13.02
C CYS A 257 -20.05 -5.42 13.81
N ARG A 258 -21.19 -5.13 13.16
CA ARG A 258 -22.42 -4.65 13.81
C ARG A 258 -22.95 -5.71 14.76
N ALA A 259 -23.14 -6.94 14.28
CA ALA A 259 -23.64 -8.03 15.10
C ALA A 259 -22.66 -8.41 16.22
N ALA A 260 -21.36 -8.31 15.99
CA ALA A 260 -20.37 -8.57 17.03
C ALA A 260 -20.33 -7.47 18.10
N SER A 261 -20.77 -6.25 17.77
CA SER A 261 -20.84 -5.12 18.72
C SER A 261 -22.07 -5.19 19.63
N THR A 262 -23.13 -5.91 19.24
CA THR A 262 -24.37 -6.01 20.02
C THR A 262 -24.35 -7.09 21.11
N VAL A 263 -23.32 -7.95 21.15
CA VAL A 263 -23.18 -9.06 22.13
C VAL A 263 -22.73 -8.59 23.53
N GLY A 264 -22.71 -7.28 23.80
CA GLY A 264 -22.32 -6.72 25.11
C GLY A 264 -20.84 -6.92 25.46
N SER A 265 -20.47 -6.60 26.71
CA SER A 265 -19.09 -6.59 27.22
C SER A 265 -18.36 -7.95 27.21
N GLY A 266 -19.09 -9.04 26.95
CA GLY A 266 -18.55 -10.39 26.77
C GLY A 266 -17.78 -10.61 25.46
N GLY A 267 -18.11 -9.85 24.40
CA GLY A 267 -17.55 -10.00 23.05
C GLY A 267 -17.93 -11.31 22.35
N VAL A 268 -17.83 -11.35 21.02
CA VAL A 268 -18.02 -12.60 20.27
C VAL A 268 -16.88 -13.57 20.59
N ARG A 269 -17.20 -14.72 21.17
CA ARG A 269 -16.21 -15.75 21.48
C ARG A 269 -15.84 -16.54 20.22
N PHE A 270 -14.57 -16.90 20.11
CA PHE A 270 -14.16 -17.94 19.18
C PHE A 270 -14.66 -19.30 19.69
N ARG A 271 -15.09 -20.18 18.79
CA ARG A 271 -15.50 -21.55 19.12
C ARG A 271 -14.37 -22.42 19.69
N ALA A 272 -13.11 -22.03 19.46
CA ALA A 272 -11.92 -22.82 19.80
C ALA A 272 -10.95 -22.08 20.74
N ASP A 273 -11.49 -21.25 21.64
CA ASP A 273 -10.83 -20.35 22.61
C ASP A 273 -10.44 -18.95 22.12
N GLY A 274 -10.68 -17.98 23.00
CA GLY A 274 -10.43 -16.55 22.80
C GLY A 274 -11.69 -15.72 22.49
N LYS A 275 -11.54 -14.40 22.44
CA LYS A 275 -12.64 -13.48 22.14
C LYS A 275 -12.22 -12.40 21.15
N ILE A 276 -13.19 -11.97 20.36
CA ILE A 276 -13.11 -10.76 19.55
C ILE A 276 -13.21 -9.55 20.48
N THR A 277 -12.17 -8.72 20.47
CA THR A 277 -12.11 -7.51 21.32
C THR A 277 -12.66 -6.30 20.58
N GLY A 278 -13.10 -5.25 21.31
CA GLY A 278 -13.54 -4.00 20.68
C GLY A 278 -12.51 -3.39 19.73
N GLY A 279 -11.22 -3.43 20.08
CA GLY A 279 -10.15 -3.01 19.17
C GLY A 279 -10.05 -3.84 17.89
N MET A 280 -10.37 -5.15 17.94
CA MET A 280 -10.42 -5.98 16.71
C MET A 280 -11.60 -5.58 15.83
N ILE A 281 -12.75 -5.26 16.43
CA ILE A 281 -13.92 -4.77 15.69
C ILE A 281 -13.63 -3.42 15.05
N SER A 282 -12.93 -2.52 15.74
CA SER A 282 -12.51 -1.23 15.16
C SER A 282 -11.63 -1.45 13.93
N ASP A 283 -10.58 -2.26 14.04
CA ASP A 283 -9.70 -2.59 12.91
C ASP A 283 -10.46 -3.25 11.74
N LEU A 284 -11.46 -4.08 12.02
CA LEU A 284 -12.28 -4.73 10.98
C LEU A 284 -13.25 -3.74 10.30
N LYS A 285 -13.79 -2.76 11.02
CA LYS A 285 -14.65 -1.71 10.45
C LYS A 285 -13.89 -0.82 9.47
N GLU A 286 -12.67 -0.41 9.84
CA GLU A 286 -11.78 0.36 8.96
C GLU A 286 -11.49 -0.43 7.68
N LEU A 287 -11.09 -1.70 7.83
CA LEU A 287 -10.85 -2.60 6.70
C LEU A 287 -12.06 -2.77 5.79
N ALA A 288 -13.25 -2.87 6.38
CA ALA A 288 -14.49 -3.01 5.64
C ALA A 288 -14.82 -1.73 4.84
N GLY A 289 -14.54 -0.55 5.40
CA GLY A 289 -14.65 0.73 4.70
C GLY A 289 -13.74 0.79 3.47
N THR A 290 -12.48 0.38 3.60
CA THR A 290 -11.55 0.37 2.46
C THR A 290 -11.97 -0.63 1.38
N LEU A 291 -12.49 -1.80 1.77
CA LEU A 291 -13.05 -2.77 0.83
C LEU A 291 -14.27 -2.22 0.08
N GLN A 292 -15.11 -1.41 0.73
CA GLN A 292 -16.24 -0.77 0.06
C GLN A 292 -15.80 0.28 -0.96
N GLN A 293 -14.73 1.02 -0.67
CA GLN A 293 -14.15 2.00 -1.60
C GLN A 293 -13.56 1.35 -2.86
N ASP A 294 -13.06 0.12 -2.77
CA ASP A 294 -12.59 -0.64 -3.95
C ASP A 294 -13.71 -1.00 -4.95
N GLY A 295 -14.97 -0.87 -4.54
CA GLY A 295 -16.13 -1.16 -5.37
C GLY A 295 -16.18 -2.60 -5.84
N ASN A 296 -16.53 -2.80 -7.11
CA ASN A 296 -16.82 -4.11 -7.69
C ASN A 296 -15.57 -4.96 -8.03
N LYS A 297 -14.35 -4.44 -7.75
CA LYS A 297 -13.12 -5.16 -8.04
C LYS A 297 -12.95 -6.36 -7.10
N ILE A 298 -12.42 -7.47 -7.60
CA ILE A 298 -12.06 -8.65 -6.81
C ILE A 298 -10.57 -8.59 -6.46
N LEU A 299 -10.19 -7.67 -5.57
CA LEU A 299 -8.78 -7.53 -5.18
C LEU A 299 -8.48 -8.44 -3.98
N ARG A 300 -7.42 -9.22 -4.09
CA ARG A 300 -6.87 -10.00 -2.96
C ARG A 300 -5.97 -9.09 -2.16
N ARG A 301 -6.50 -8.26 -1.27
CA ARG A 301 -5.67 -7.41 -0.41
C ARG A 301 -4.75 -8.29 0.46
N VAL A 302 -3.45 -8.29 0.16
CA VAL A 302 -2.41 -8.59 1.16
C VAL A 302 -2.26 -7.29 1.93
N PHE A 303 -2.32 -7.38 3.25
CA PHE A 303 -2.56 -6.27 4.17
C PHE A 303 -1.94 -4.92 3.75
N CYS A 304 -2.81 -3.93 3.53
CA CYS A 304 -2.53 -2.52 3.23
C CYS A 304 -1.66 -2.21 2.01
N GLU A 305 -1.37 -3.19 1.15
CA GLU A 305 -0.64 -2.97 -0.09
C GLU A 305 -1.64 -2.61 -1.19
N VAL A 306 -1.49 -1.42 -1.77
CA VAL A 306 -2.36 -0.96 -2.85
C VAL A 306 -1.99 -1.74 -4.10
N ARG A 307 -2.85 -2.69 -4.48
CA ARG A 307 -2.70 -3.43 -5.74
C ARG A 307 -3.22 -2.56 -6.86
N VAL A 308 -2.35 -2.30 -7.83
CA VAL A 308 -2.69 -1.48 -8.98
C VAL A 308 -2.54 -2.28 -10.25
N ASN A 309 -3.52 -2.16 -11.13
CA ASN A 309 -3.35 -2.58 -12.52
C ASN A 309 -2.75 -1.40 -13.31
N PRO A 310 -1.76 -1.64 -14.19
CA PRO A 310 -1.11 -0.57 -14.95
C PRO A 310 -2.09 0.38 -15.67
N ASP A 311 -3.15 -0.16 -16.27
CA ASP A 311 -4.16 0.61 -17.00
C ASP A 311 -4.97 1.56 -16.10
N GLU A 312 -5.22 1.19 -14.84
CA GLU A 312 -5.88 2.05 -13.85
C GLU A 312 -5.00 3.23 -13.44
N VAL A 313 -3.70 2.99 -13.30
CA VAL A 313 -2.71 4.04 -13.01
C VAL A 313 -2.59 4.96 -14.21
N ASP A 314 -2.57 4.43 -15.44
CA ASP A 314 -2.49 5.22 -16.66
C ASP A 314 -3.69 6.18 -16.81
N ARG A 315 -4.91 5.73 -16.53
CA ARG A 315 -6.11 6.60 -16.52
C ARG A 315 -5.98 7.73 -15.49
N SER A 316 -5.39 7.44 -14.34
CA SER A 316 -5.18 8.45 -13.29
C SER A 316 -4.09 9.45 -13.69
N LEU A 317 -3.02 8.98 -14.34
CA LEU A 317 -1.99 9.84 -14.91
C LEU A 317 -2.54 10.76 -16.01
N GLN A 318 -3.41 10.26 -16.89
CA GLN A 318 -4.06 11.09 -17.91
C GLN A 318 -4.83 12.24 -17.29
N THR A 319 -5.64 11.95 -16.26
CA THR A 319 -6.38 12.96 -15.49
C THR A 319 -5.42 13.97 -14.84
N PHE A 320 -4.35 13.46 -14.22
CA PHE A 320 -3.32 14.30 -13.59
C PHE A 320 -2.61 15.22 -14.59
N TYR A 321 -2.37 14.78 -15.83
CA TYR A 321 -1.72 15.60 -16.86
C TYR A 321 -2.57 16.74 -17.39
N VAL A 322 -3.91 16.61 -17.36
CA VAL A 322 -4.83 17.62 -17.89
C VAL A 322 -5.45 18.51 -16.81
N SER A 323 -5.23 18.20 -15.53
CA SER A 323 -5.74 19.01 -14.42
C SER A 323 -5.20 20.46 -14.49
N PRO A 324 -5.98 21.49 -14.16
CA PRO A 324 -5.40 22.82 -13.96
C PRO A 324 -4.40 22.76 -12.80
N GLY A 325 -3.29 23.47 -12.93
CA GLY A 325 -2.22 23.53 -11.93
C GLY A 325 -1.76 24.94 -11.70
#